data_AF-D3TLH7-F1
#
_entry.id   AF-D3TLH7-F1
#
_cell.length_a   1.000
_cell.length_b   1.000
_cell.length_c   1.000
_cell.angle_alpha   90.00
_cell.angle_beta   90.00
_cell.angle_gamma   90.00
#
_symmetry.space_group_name_H-M   'P 1'
#
loop_
_entity.id
_entity.type
_entity.pdbx_description
1 polymer ?
#
loop_
_entity_poly.entity_id
_entity_poly.type
_entity_poly.pdbx_seq_one_letter_code
_entity_poly.pdbx_strand_id
1 'polypeptide(L)'
;MSQTLLEMIKGKYTEYRRNPKQYPSLEVLIFLKLVSNLCSTSDFRHPVVTPSYIFIQHILSKARIRARQDIAMGLFLVTLSLEYAQLSKRFLPAAFNYLLGVIYLCIPKRPVETLKILPPFQSQGIFNRLLAIPEDSDIFKNTPEQLMTSEDLVTQTINDDFKIRALNLCLKLIQNATETVKENVGANYLAMPLLEMLERLPLSSYPDYIKTNYEKTKIGLETLANKSLKKLVPPEKKPKALRLLEPRIEQVYDDKRRPKLSKHKEERVKLLHKVKRETKSAVRELRRDTQFLQKMRLQQQLQSDNERREKVKRIFAEASLQQGELNALDRAKKKKKF
;
A
#
# COMPACT_ATOMS: atom_id res chain seq x y z
N MET A 1 -35.17 5.40 4.60
CA MET A 1 -34.62 5.93 5.86
C MET A 1 -33.19 6.47 5.72
N SER A 2 -32.23 5.73 5.17
CA SER A 2 -30.85 6.24 5.03
C SER A 2 -30.72 7.46 4.11
N GLN A 3 -31.43 7.47 2.97
CA GLN A 3 -31.45 8.61 2.04
C GLN A 3 -32.07 9.87 2.66
N THR A 4 -33.20 9.72 3.36
CA THR A 4 -33.88 10.84 4.03
C THR A 4 -33.03 11.44 5.15
N LEU A 5 -32.36 10.61 5.97
CA LEU A 5 -31.42 11.09 6.99
C LEU A 5 -30.23 11.83 6.37
N LEU A 6 -29.74 11.36 5.22
CA LEU A 6 -28.63 11.97 4.50
C LEU A 6 -29.02 13.32 3.88
N GLU A 7 -30.21 13.43 3.31
CA GLU A 7 -30.77 14.71 2.83
C GLU A 7 -30.98 15.69 3.97
N MET A 8 -31.47 15.22 5.12
CA MET A 8 -31.68 16.04 6.31
C MET A 8 -30.36 16.59 6.86
N ILE A 9 -29.31 15.75 6.96
CA ILE A 9 -27.95 16.21 7.33
C ILE A 9 -27.43 17.24 6.35
N LYS A 10 -27.59 17.00 5.05
CA LYS A 10 -27.16 17.95 4.02
C LYS A 10 -27.85 19.29 4.20
N GLY A 11 -29.18 19.31 4.37
CA GLY A 11 -29.96 20.52 4.63
C GLY A 11 -29.46 21.27 5.85
N LYS A 12 -29.43 20.62 7.02
CA LYS A 12 -28.97 21.23 8.28
C LYS A 12 -27.51 21.72 8.20
N TYR A 13 -26.65 21.00 7.51
CA TYR A 13 -25.26 21.43 7.31
C TYR A 13 -25.14 22.64 6.38
N THR A 14 -25.95 22.71 5.32
CA THR A 14 -25.96 23.89 4.42
C THR A 14 -26.45 25.15 5.13
N GLU A 15 -27.43 25.02 6.04
CA GLU A 15 -27.87 26.11 6.91
C GLU A 15 -26.74 26.56 7.85
N TYR A 16 -26.10 25.62 8.54
CA TYR A 16 -24.98 25.91 9.43
C TYR A 16 -23.81 26.58 8.71
N ARG A 17 -23.51 26.16 7.48
CA ARG A 17 -22.42 26.72 6.67
C ARG A 17 -22.58 28.22 6.40
N ARG A 18 -23.80 28.75 6.43
CA ARG A 18 -24.03 30.20 6.29
C ARG A 18 -23.42 30.98 7.46
N ASN A 19 -23.56 30.47 8.68
CA ASN A 19 -23.07 31.10 9.92
C ASN A 19 -22.27 30.11 10.78
N PRO A 20 -21.05 29.72 10.38
CA PRO A 20 -20.29 28.64 11.03
C PRO A 20 -19.70 29.03 12.40
N LYS A 21 -19.89 30.28 12.85
CA LYS A 21 -19.40 30.78 14.13
C LYS A 21 -20.43 30.66 15.26
N GLN A 22 -21.68 30.30 14.95
CA GLN A 22 -22.76 30.17 15.91
C GLN A 22 -23.12 28.70 16.09
N TYR A 23 -23.52 28.31 17.30
CA TYR A 23 -24.03 26.96 17.53
C TYR A 23 -25.33 26.71 16.74
N PRO A 24 -25.55 25.47 16.27
CA PRO A 24 -26.77 25.12 15.56
C PRO A 24 -27.97 25.09 16.51
N SER A 25 -29.19 25.01 15.93
CA SER A 25 -30.42 24.86 16.71
C SER A 25 -30.48 23.52 17.46
N LEU A 26 -31.32 23.47 18.50
CA LEU A 26 -31.50 22.29 19.35
C LEU A 26 -31.98 21.06 18.55
N GLU A 27 -32.76 21.26 17.48
CA GLU A 27 -33.17 20.20 16.55
C GLU A 27 -31.98 19.43 15.96
N VAL A 28 -30.89 20.13 15.63
CA VAL A 28 -29.68 19.52 15.07
C VAL A 28 -28.99 18.66 16.12
N LEU A 29 -28.96 19.10 17.38
CA LEU A 29 -28.38 18.34 18.48
C LEU A 29 -29.15 17.04 18.73
N ILE A 30 -30.49 17.12 18.78
CA ILE A 30 -31.36 15.94 18.90
C ILE A 30 -31.12 15.00 17.73
N PHE A 31 -31.08 15.54 16.51
CA PHE A 31 -30.84 14.73 15.32
C PHE A 31 -29.51 13.98 15.40
N LEU A 32 -28.42 14.64 15.79
CA LEU A 32 -27.11 14.01 15.95
C LEU A 32 -27.10 12.91 17.02
N LYS A 33 -27.89 13.07 18.08
CA LYS A 33 -28.09 12.02 19.09
C LYS A 33 -28.93 10.86 18.56
N LEU A 34 -29.99 11.12 17.79
CA LEU A 34 -30.77 10.06 17.17
C LEU A 34 -29.92 9.22 16.21
N VAL A 35 -29.01 9.85 15.47
CA VAL A 35 -28.09 9.13 14.57
C VAL A 35 -27.17 8.18 15.35
N SER A 36 -26.71 8.52 16.56
CA SER A 36 -25.86 7.61 17.35
C SER A 36 -26.62 6.37 17.83
N ASN A 37 -27.91 6.52 18.15
CA ASN A 37 -28.74 5.43 18.62
C ASN A 37 -29.23 4.53 17.48
N LEU A 38 -29.48 5.09 16.29
CA LEU A 38 -30.07 4.36 15.16
C LEU A 38 -29.05 3.71 14.24
N CYS A 39 -27.82 4.22 14.16
CA CYS A 39 -26.81 3.80 13.19
C CYS A 39 -25.55 3.25 13.87
N SER A 40 -24.84 2.34 13.19
CA SER A 40 -23.55 1.83 13.65
C SER A 40 -22.49 2.93 13.68
N THR A 41 -21.90 3.18 14.84
CA THR A 41 -20.81 4.17 15.03
C THR A 41 -19.41 3.57 14.89
N SER A 42 -19.29 2.23 14.79
CA SER A 42 -18.01 1.52 14.70
C SER A 42 -17.44 1.43 13.27
N ASP A 43 -18.32 1.45 12.25
CA ASP A 43 -17.96 1.23 10.85
C ASP A 43 -16.92 2.23 10.34
N PHE A 44 -15.91 1.75 9.58
CA PHE A 44 -14.84 2.58 9.02
C PHE A 44 -15.38 3.80 8.26
N ARG A 45 -16.40 3.60 7.42
CA ARG A 45 -17.12 4.67 6.72
C ARG A 45 -18.60 4.32 6.64
N HIS A 46 -19.45 5.20 7.16
CA HIS A 46 -20.89 5.05 7.15
C HIS A 46 -21.54 6.30 6.51
N PRO A 47 -22.51 6.14 5.60
CA PRO A 47 -23.03 7.25 4.78
C PRO A 47 -23.70 8.37 5.59
N VAL A 48 -24.23 8.08 6.78
CA VAL A 48 -24.93 9.05 7.64
C VAL A 48 -24.08 9.45 8.86
N VAL A 49 -23.37 8.50 9.46
CA VAL A 49 -22.64 8.72 10.73
C VAL A 49 -21.34 9.47 10.48
N THR A 50 -20.60 9.14 9.41
CA THR A 50 -19.37 9.86 9.06
C THR A 50 -19.61 11.35 8.81
N PRO A 51 -20.61 11.79 8.01
CA PRO A 51 -20.90 13.22 7.87
C PRO A 51 -21.44 13.86 9.14
N SER A 52 -22.28 13.18 9.94
CA SER A 52 -22.70 13.67 11.26
C SER A 52 -21.50 13.92 12.19
N TYR A 53 -20.55 12.99 12.22
CA TYR A 53 -19.34 13.11 13.01
C TYR A 53 -18.45 14.26 12.54
N ILE A 54 -18.26 14.43 11.22
CA ILE A 54 -17.54 15.58 10.65
C ILE A 54 -18.26 16.90 11.01
N PHE A 55 -19.60 16.90 10.99
CA PHE A 55 -20.38 18.07 11.37
C PHE A 55 -20.15 18.45 12.84
N ILE A 56 -20.18 17.49 13.77
CA ILE A 56 -19.85 17.71 15.18
C ILE A 56 -18.46 18.35 15.33
N GLN A 57 -17.44 17.79 14.66
CA GLN A 57 -16.07 18.32 14.70
C GLN A 57 -15.98 19.73 14.11
N HIS A 58 -16.75 20.03 13.07
CA HIS A 58 -16.80 21.38 12.48
C HIS A 58 -17.43 22.38 13.45
N ILE A 59 -18.48 21.99 14.19
CA ILE A 59 -19.09 22.86 15.21
C ILE A 59 -18.09 23.14 16.33
N LEU A 60 -17.50 22.09 16.93
CA LEU A 60 -16.56 22.22 18.05
C LEU A 60 -15.31 23.05 17.72
N SER A 61 -14.90 23.09 16.45
CA SER A 61 -13.70 23.83 16.01
C SER A 61 -13.97 25.29 15.60
N LYS A 62 -15.21 25.66 15.26
CA LYS A 62 -15.51 26.99 14.68
C LYS A 62 -16.50 27.80 15.51
N ALA A 63 -17.40 27.17 16.26
CA ALA A 63 -18.44 27.87 17.01
C ALA A 63 -17.84 28.64 18.19
N ARG A 64 -18.17 29.93 18.31
CA ARG A 64 -17.69 30.81 19.39
C ARG A 64 -18.61 30.69 20.60
N ILE A 65 -18.01 30.71 21.77
CA ILE A 65 -18.73 30.66 23.04
C ILE A 65 -19.00 32.07 23.54
N ARG A 66 -20.27 32.38 23.80
CA ARG A 66 -20.70 33.68 24.32
C ARG A 66 -21.63 33.55 25.53
N ALA A 67 -22.43 32.49 25.59
CA ALA A 67 -23.45 32.30 26.62
C ALA A 67 -23.35 30.91 27.27
N ARG A 68 -24.12 30.72 28.36
CA ARG A 68 -24.33 29.42 29.02
C ARG A 68 -24.76 28.33 28.03
N GLN A 69 -25.73 28.66 27.18
CA GLN A 69 -26.27 27.79 26.15
C GLN A 69 -25.17 27.22 25.25
N ASP A 70 -24.25 28.05 24.76
CA ASP A 70 -23.16 27.63 23.88
C ASP A 70 -22.24 26.60 24.56
N ILE A 71 -21.95 26.81 25.85
CA ILE A 71 -21.13 25.90 26.66
C ILE A 71 -21.83 24.56 26.82
N ALA A 72 -23.10 24.58 27.21
CA ALA A 72 -23.90 23.37 27.40
C ALA A 72 -24.03 22.57 26.09
N MET A 73 -24.30 23.26 24.97
CA MET A 73 -24.35 22.64 23.64
C MET A 73 -23.01 22.03 23.23
N GLY A 74 -21.90 22.74 23.47
CA GLY A 74 -20.57 22.21 23.14
C GLY A 74 -20.17 21.04 24.03
N LEU A 75 -20.47 21.06 25.33
CA LEU A 75 -20.24 19.91 26.22
C LEU A 75 -21.08 18.71 25.81
N PHE A 76 -22.33 18.92 25.40
CA PHE A 76 -23.19 17.88 24.83
C PHE A 76 -22.64 17.33 23.50
N LEU A 77 -22.08 18.17 22.64
CA LEU A 77 -21.42 17.71 21.42
C LEU A 77 -20.14 16.91 21.71
N VAL A 78 -19.41 17.25 22.77
CA VAL A 78 -18.27 16.46 23.22
C VAL A 78 -18.73 15.10 23.76
N THR A 79 -19.79 15.03 24.56
CA THR A 79 -20.33 13.75 25.05
C THR A 79 -20.75 12.85 23.88
N LEU A 80 -21.45 13.41 22.89
CA LEU A 80 -21.78 12.71 21.66
C LEU A 80 -20.53 12.25 20.91
N SER A 81 -19.52 13.09 20.77
CA SER A 81 -18.30 12.72 20.05
C SER A 81 -17.57 11.54 20.70
N LEU A 82 -17.59 11.44 22.03
CA LEU A 82 -17.04 10.33 22.79
C LEU A 82 -17.89 9.06 22.61
N GLU A 83 -19.21 9.18 22.60
CA GLU A 83 -20.12 8.06 22.32
C GLU A 83 -19.88 7.46 20.93
N TYR A 84 -19.71 8.31 19.90
CA TYR A 84 -19.36 7.87 18.54
C TYR A 84 -17.99 7.17 18.49
N ALA A 85 -17.06 7.58 19.35
CA ALA A 85 -15.70 7.05 19.40
C ALA A 85 -15.52 5.86 20.35
N GLN A 86 -16.52 5.52 21.17
CA GLN A 86 -16.38 4.54 22.25
C GLN A 86 -15.90 3.17 21.75
N LEU A 87 -16.52 2.65 20.68
CA LEU A 87 -16.13 1.38 20.07
C LEU A 87 -14.99 1.53 19.06
N SER A 88 -14.98 2.64 18.30
CA SER A 88 -14.03 2.84 17.20
C SER A 88 -12.65 3.32 17.66
N LYS A 89 -12.54 3.80 18.92
CA LYS A 89 -11.33 4.38 19.55
C LYS A 89 -10.62 5.42 18.67
N ARG A 90 -11.40 6.14 17.87
CA ARG A 90 -10.89 7.14 16.93
C ARG A 90 -10.33 8.35 17.66
N PHE A 91 -9.39 9.01 17.00
CA PHE A 91 -8.79 10.23 17.49
C PHE A 91 -9.76 11.43 17.35
N LEU A 92 -9.91 12.22 18.42
CA LEU A 92 -10.93 13.26 18.60
C LEU A 92 -10.34 14.67 18.85
N PRO A 93 -9.60 15.28 17.92
CA PRO A 93 -8.83 16.48 18.23
C PRO A 93 -9.69 17.69 18.63
N ALA A 94 -10.85 17.92 17.99
CA ALA A 94 -11.67 19.08 18.34
C ALA A 94 -12.33 18.92 19.72
N ALA A 95 -12.65 17.70 20.15
CA ALA A 95 -13.20 17.45 21.48
C ALA A 95 -12.16 17.75 22.57
N PHE A 96 -10.91 17.31 22.40
CA PHE A 96 -9.81 17.63 23.31
C PHE A 96 -9.54 19.14 23.37
N ASN A 97 -9.50 19.81 22.22
CA ASN A 97 -9.33 21.26 22.16
C ASN A 97 -10.50 21.99 22.86
N TYR A 98 -11.72 21.48 22.72
CA TYR A 98 -12.88 22.05 23.38
C TYR A 98 -12.81 21.90 24.91
N LEU A 99 -12.50 20.70 25.41
CA LEU A 99 -12.32 20.44 26.85
C LEU A 99 -11.20 21.30 27.45
N LEU A 100 -10.09 21.47 26.73
CA LEU A 100 -9.00 22.36 27.12
C LEU A 100 -9.49 23.81 27.21
N GLY A 101 -10.28 24.25 26.23
CA GLY A 101 -10.89 25.56 26.23
C GLY A 101 -11.89 25.78 27.37
N VAL A 102 -12.66 24.76 27.76
CA VAL A 102 -13.57 24.86 28.93
C VAL A 102 -12.77 25.01 30.23
N ILE A 103 -11.70 24.23 30.43
CA ILE A 103 -10.78 24.44 31.57
C ILE A 103 -10.21 25.86 31.53
N TYR A 104 -9.78 26.33 30.36
CA TYR A 104 -9.28 27.68 30.17
C TYR A 104 -10.27 28.77 30.60
N LEU A 105 -11.58 28.56 30.43
CA LEU A 105 -12.62 29.50 30.85
C LEU A 105 -12.82 29.55 32.37
N CYS A 106 -12.46 28.48 33.09
CA CYS A 106 -12.61 28.37 34.54
C CYS A 106 -11.46 29.02 35.32
N ILE A 107 -10.33 29.29 34.67
CA ILE A 107 -9.16 29.90 35.33
C ILE A 107 -9.39 31.41 35.53
N PRO A 108 -9.31 31.93 36.77
CA PRO A 108 -9.28 33.37 37.00
C PRO A 108 -7.95 33.93 36.48
N LYS A 109 -8.01 34.71 35.39
CA LYS A 109 -6.81 35.30 34.79
C LYS A 109 -6.58 36.68 35.34
N ARG A 110 -5.32 37.03 35.63
CA ARG A 110 -4.92 38.42 35.82
C ARG A 110 -4.95 39.15 34.47
N PRO A 111 -5.20 40.47 34.42
CA PRO A 111 -5.31 41.21 33.16
C PRO A 111 -4.04 41.18 32.29
N VAL A 112 -2.88 40.88 32.87
CA VAL A 112 -1.57 40.88 32.19
C VAL A 112 -1.19 39.50 31.62
N GLU A 113 -1.81 38.42 32.10
CA GLU A 113 -1.43 37.05 31.72
C GLU A 113 -2.08 36.61 30.39
N THR A 114 -1.29 36.51 29.33
CA THR A 114 -1.74 35.98 28.04
C THR A 114 -1.42 34.50 27.89
N LEU A 115 -2.42 33.66 28.12
CA LEU A 115 -2.33 32.23 27.89
C LEU A 115 -2.67 31.91 26.43
N LYS A 116 -1.80 31.15 25.75
CA LYS A 116 -2.02 30.73 24.36
C LYS A 116 -3.11 29.65 24.35
N ILE A 117 -4.17 29.89 23.59
CA ILE A 117 -5.30 28.97 23.43
C ILE A 117 -5.62 28.79 21.95
N LEU A 118 -6.10 27.60 21.60
CA LEU A 118 -6.53 27.30 20.23
C LEU A 118 -7.95 27.83 19.98
N PRO A 119 -8.24 28.31 18.76
CA PRO A 119 -9.61 28.67 18.38
C PRO A 119 -10.53 27.43 18.50
N PRO A 120 -11.81 27.61 18.87
CA PRO A 120 -12.59 28.84 18.81
C PRO A 120 -12.51 29.76 20.05
N PHE A 121 -11.84 29.31 21.11
CA PHE A 121 -11.63 30.11 22.31
C PHE A 121 -10.66 31.25 22.00
N GLN A 122 -10.89 32.41 22.60
CA GLN A 122 -10.08 33.59 22.37
C GLN A 122 -9.14 33.79 23.56
N SER A 123 -7.89 34.18 23.29
CA SER A 123 -6.91 34.49 24.35
C SER A 123 -7.18 35.85 25.00
N GLN A 124 -7.82 36.75 24.26
CA GLN A 124 -8.22 38.10 24.69
C GLN A 124 -9.72 38.31 24.47
N GLY A 125 -10.40 38.95 25.43
CA GLY A 125 -11.83 39.21 25.37
C GLY A 125 -12.55 39.06 26.71
N ILE A 126 -13.76 39.63 26.77
CA ILE A 126 -14.63 39.62 27.96
C ILE A 126 -15.10 38.19 28.27
N PHE A 127 -15.30 37.38 27.23
CA PHE A 127 -15.81 36.01 27.34
C PHE A 127 -14.76 34.99 27.84
N ASN A 128 -13.53 35.40 28.15
CA ASN A 128 -12.45 34.49 28.50
C ASN A 128 -12.45 34.04 29.97
N ARG A 129 -13.31 34.66 30.79
CA ARG A 129 -13.48 34.40 32.22
C ARG A 129 -14.91 33.96 32.55
N LEU A 130 -15.62 33.44 31.55
CA LEU A 130 -17.06 33.21 31.63
C LEU A 130 -17.45 32.16 32.69
N LEU A 131 -16.57 31.20 32.96
CA LEU A 131 -16.75 30.17 33.98
C LEU A 131 -15.88 30.37 35.22
N ALA A 132 -15.12 31.46 35.30
CA ALA A 132 -14.24 31.71 36.45
C ALA A 132 -15.08 32.01 37.70
N ILE A 133 -14.70 31.40 38.81
CA ILE A 133 -15.26 31.66 40.14
C ILE A 133 -14.32 32.62 40.87
N PRO A 134 -14.83 33.67 41.54
CA PRO A 134 -14.00 34.53 42.37
C PRO A 134 -13.44 33.76 43.58
N GLU A 135 -12.16 34.00 43.90
CA GLU A 135 -11.40 33.22 44.89
C GLU A 135 -11.99 33.28 46.32
N ASP A 136 -12.78 34.31 46.63
CA ASP A 136 -13.21 34.70 47.99
C ASP A 136 -14.58 34.15 48.46
N SER A 137 -15.06 33.04 47.92
CA SER A 137 -16.45 32.62 48.13
C SER A 137 -16.61 31.23 48.74
N ASP A 138 -16.81 31.18 50.06
CA ASP A 138 -17.20 29.96 50.79
C ASP A 138 -18.58 29.41 50.37
N ILE A 139 -19.37 30.22 49.66
CA ILE A 139 -20.70 29.91 49.11
C ILE A 139 -20.65 28.63 48.24
N PHE A 140 -19.53 28.42 47.54
CA PHE A 140 -19.40 27.36 46.55
C PHE A 140 -19.01 26.01 47.16
N LYS A 141 -18.48 25.95 48.38
CA LYS A 141 -18.00 24.70 49.00
C LYS A 141 -19.14 23.72 49.31
N ASN A 142 -20.33 24.25 49.59
CA ASN A 142 -21.50 23.48 50.05
C ASN A 142 -22.50 23.13 48.93
N THR A 143 -22.21 23.44 47.67
CA THR A 143 -23.13 23.10 46.57
C THR A 143 -23.19 21.59 46.35
N PRO A 144 -24.37 20.96 46.29
CA PRO A 144 -24.50 19.53 46.04
C PRO A 144 -24.08 19.15 44.63
N GLU A 145 -23.65 17.91 44.43
CA GLU A 145 -23.36 17.39 43.09
C GLU A 145 -24.66 17.25 42.28
N GLN A 146 -24.77 18.01 41.20
CA GLN A 146 -25.89 17.97 40.27
C GLN A 146 -25.41 17.71 38.85
N LEU A 147 -26.22 17.00 38.06
CA LEU A 147 -25.98 16.79 36.64
C LEU A 147 -26.45 18.00 35.82
N MET A 148 -25.91 18.16 34.62
CA MET A 148 -26.46 19.13 33.66
C MET A 148 -27.87 18.70 33.24
N THR A 149 -28.78 19.68 33.15
CA THR A 149 -30.20 19.47 32.82
C THR A 149 -30.50 19.97 31.41
N SER A 150 -31.66 19.59 30.87
CA SER A 150 -32.12 20.08 29.55
C SER A 150 -32.34 21.59 29.52
N GLU A 151 -32.62 22.20 30.67
CA GLU A 151 -32.77 23.66 30.83
C GLU A 151 -31.48 24.43 30.49
N ASP A 152 -30.32 23.80 30.68
CA ASP A 152 -29.01 24.38 30.36
C ASP A 152 -28.83 24.62 28.85
N LEU A 153 -29.58 23.90 28.00
CA LEU A 153 -29.54 24.04 26.54
C LEU A 153 -30.41 25.19 26.02
N VAL A 154 -31.21 25.82 26.88
CA VAL A 154 -32.12 26.92 26.52
C VAL A 154 -31.75 28.20 27.25
N THR A 155 -31.33 28.10 28.51
CA THR A 155 -30.99 29.24 29.34
C THR A 155 -29.70 29.93 28.90
N GLN A 156 -29.71 31.27 28.83
CA GLN A 156 -28.56 32.07 28.42
C GLN A 156 -27.77 32.64 29.60
N THR A 157 -28.43 32.85 30.74
CA THR A 157 -27.85 33.46 31.94
C THR A 157 -26.94 32.48 32.68
N ILE A 158 -25.74 32.92 33.01
CA ILE A 158 -24.74 32.10 33.69
C ILE A 158 -25.01 32.16 35.19
N ASN A 159 -25.35 31.01 35.75
CA ASN A 159 -25.48 30.86 37.19
C ASN A 159 -24.19 30.28 37.76
N ASP A 160 -23.92 30.59 39.01
CA ASP A 160 -22.76 30.10 39.74
C ASP A 160 -22.75 28.58 39.90
N ASP A 161 -23.92 27.98 40.17
CA ASP A 161 -24.12 26.53 40.14
C ASP A 161 -23.80 25.91 38.76
N PHE A 162 -24.16 26.60 37.66
CA PHE A 162 -23.82 26.12 36.32
C PHE A 162 -22.30 26.08 36.08
N LYS A 163 -21.53 27.03 36.63
CA LYS A 163 -20.07 27.03 36.49
C LYS A 163 -19.45 25.78 37.10
N ILE A 164 -19.90 25.43 38.31
CA ILE A 164 -19.48 24.22 39.02
C ILE A 164 -19.89 22.97 38.23
N ARG A 165 -21.15 22.87 37.80
CA ARG A 165 -21.65 21.73 37.02
C ARG A 165 -20.89 21.54 35.71
N ALA A 166 -20.64 22.64 34.98
CA ALA A 166 -19.90 22.62 33.72
C ALA A 166 -18.46 22.13 33.92
N LEU A 167 -17.78 22.57 35.00
CA LEU A 167 -16.43 22.11 35.33
C LEU A 167 -16.43 20.63 35.74
N ASN A 168 -17.35 20.19 36.60
CA ASN A 168 -17.45 18.79 37.03
C ASN A 168 -17.70 17.87 35.82
N LEU A 169 -18.61 18.26 34.93
CA LEU A 169 -18.88 17.51 33.70
C LEU A 169 -17.67 17.50 32.77
N CYS A 170 -16.98 18.63 32.60
CA CYS A 170 -15.74 18.70 31.83
C CYS A 170 -14.67 17.74 32.37
N LEU A 171 -14.46 17.69 33.69
CA LEU A 171 -13.51 16.76 34.32
C LEU A 171 -13.90 15.30 34.04
N LYS A 172 -15.17 14.92 34.21
CA LYS A 172 -15.65 13.57 33.89
C LYS A 172 -15.48 13.22 32.41
N LEU A 173 -15.73 14.17 31.50
CA LEU A 173 -15.51 13.95 30.07
C LEU A 173 -14.04 13.79 29.72
N ILE A 174 -13.14 14.50 30.41
CA ILE A 174 -11.69 14.30 30.26
C ILE A 174 -11.31 12.89 30.70
N GLN A 175 -11.82 12.39 31.84
CA GLN A 175 -11.59 11.00 32.26
C GLN A 175 -12.00 10.01 31.15
N ASN A 176 -13.22 10.12 30.62
CA ASN A 176 -13.70 9.26 29.54
C ASN A 176 -12.88 9.41 28.24
N ALA A 177 -12.48 10.63 27.90
CA ALA A 177 -11.64 10.91 26.73
C ALA A 177 -10.24 10.28 26.87
N THR A 178 -9.65 10.34 28.07
CA THR A 178 -8.36 9.72 28.36
C THR A 178 -8.40 8.20 28.22
N GLU A 179 -9.48 7.56 28.66
CA GLU A 179 -9.70 6.12 28.50
C GLU A 179 -9.81 5.74 27.01
N THR A 180 -10.60 6.50 26.25
CA THR A 180 -10.81 6.24 24.81
C THR A 180 -9.51 6.33 24.01
N VAL A 181 -8.61 7.25 24.37
CA VAL A 181 -7.37 7.53 23.63
C VAL A 181 -6.16 6.74 24.18
N LYS A 182 -6.32 6.00 25.28
CA LYS A 182 -5.22 5.29 25.97
C LYS A 182 -4.39 4.38 25.05
N GLU A 183 -4.98 3.78 24.03
CA GLU A 183 -4.29 2.89 23.10
C GLU A 183 -3.50 3.63 22.00
N ASN A 184 -3.83 4.88 21.71
CA ASN A 184 -3.23 5.64 20.62
C ASN A 184 -1.75 5.99 20.90
N VAL A 185 -0.92 5.94 19.85
CA VAL A 185 0.54 6.15 19.95
C VAL A 185 0.89 7.60 20.29
N GLY A 186 0.03 8.57 19.94
CA GLY A 186 0.24 10.01 20.17
C GLY A 186 -0.57 10.62 21.32
N ALA A 187 -1.11 9.79 22.23
CA ALA A 187 -1.98 10.27 23.32
C ALA A 187 -1.30 11.33 24.21
N ASN A 188 0.01 11.26 24.38
CA ASN A 188 0.78 12.16 25.24
C ASN A 188 0.66 13.62 24.83
N TYR A 189 0.67 13.90 23.52
CA TYR A 189 0.61 15.26 23.00
C TYR A 189 -0.74 15.94 23.29
N LEU A 190 -1.80 15.16 23.50
CA LEU A 190 -3.10 15.68 23.93
C LEU A 190 -3.15 15.89 25.45
N ALA A 191 -2.51 15.02 26.22
CA ALA A 191 -2.52 15.09 27.67
C ALA A 191 -1.68 16.25 28.21
N MET A 192 -0.51 16.54 27.62
CA MET A 192 0.40 17.60 28.03
C MET A 192 -0.27 18.99 28.17
N PRO A 193 -0.93 19.53 27.13
CA PRO A 193 -1.53 20.87 27.23
C PRO A 193 -2.76 20.87 28.16
N LEU A 194 -3.44 19.73 28.34
CA LEU A 194 -4.51 19.62 29.34
C LEU A 194 -3.97 19.66 30.76
N LEU A 195 -2.85 18.97 31.05
CA LEU A 195 -2.20 19.00 32.36
C LEU A 195 -1.74 20.40 32.73
N GLU A 196 -1.03 21.09 31.82
CA GLU A 196 -0.54 22.45 32.06
C GLU A 196 -1.68 23.42 32.42
N MET A 197 -2.83 23.27 31.77
CA MET A 197 -4.01 24.09 32.02
C MET A 197 -4.75 23.68 33.30
N LEU A 198 -4.78 22.39 33.61
CA LEU A 198 -5.44 21.84 34.79
C LEU A 198 -4.71 22.26 36.08
N GLU A 199 -3.37 22.28 36.08
CA GLU A 199 -2.56 22.72 37.23
C GLU A 199 -2.77 24.19 37.63
N ARG A 200 -3.31 25.01 36.73
CA ARG A 200 -3.58 26.43 36.98
C ARG A 200 -4.95 26.70 37.59
N LEU A 201 -5.76 25.66 37.83
CA LEU A 201 -7.07 25.82 38.44
C LEU A 201 -6.94 26.05 39.97
N PRO A 202 -7.62 27.07 40.54
CA PRO A 202 -7.63 27.27 41.98
C PRO A 202 -8.52 26.23 42.67
N LEU A 203 -7.96 25.33 43.47
CA LEU A 203 -8.73 24.22 44.10
C LEU A 203 -9.41 24.61 45.42
N SER A 204 -9.01 25.71 46.05
CA SER A 204 -9.49 26.13 47.37
C SER A 204 -10.99 26.46 47.41
N SER A 205 -11.51 27.04 46.33
CA SER A 205 -12.88 27.54 46.24
C SER A 205 -13.91 26.48 45.80
N TYR A 206 -13.47 25.29 45.37
CA TYR A 206 -14.37 24.25 44.86
C TYR A 206 -14.81 23.25 45.93
N PRO A 207 -16.00 22.63 45.77
CA PRO A 207 -16.44 21.47 46.54
C PRO A 207 -15.48 20.28 46.53
N ASP A 208 -15.59 19.43 47.55
CA ASP A 208 -14.72 18.26 47.70
C ASP A 208 -14.90 17.23 46.58
N TYR A 209 -16.11 17.03 46.05
CA TYR A 209 -16.30 16.12 44.92
C TYR A 209 -15.55 16.56 43.65
N ILE A 210 -15.43 17.87 43.40
CA ILE A 210 -14.62 18.39 42.29
C ILE A 210 -13.14 18.14 42.54
N LYS A 211 -12.66 18.32 43.78
CA LYS A 211 -11.26 18.01 44.13
C LYS A 211 -10.95 16.53 43.88
N THR A 212 -11.84 15.61 44.28
CA THR A 212 -11.62 14.18 44.00
C THR A 212 -11.63 13.87 42.50
N ASN A 213 -12.52 14.49 41.71
CA ASN A 213 -12.56 14.29 40.26
C ASN A 213 -11.36 14.92 39.57
N TYR A 214 -10.87 16.04 40.07
CA TYR A 214 -9.66 16.71 39.64
C TYR A 214 -8.43 15.82 39.87
N GLU A 215 -8.26 15.24 41.05
CA GLU A 215 -7.16 14.33 41.35
C GLU A 215 -7.18 13.10 40.43
N LYS A 216 -8.36 12.49 40.24
CA LYS A 216 -8.55 11.39 39.29
C LYS A 216 -8.17 11.78 37.86
N THR A 217 -8.60 12.97 37.39
CA THR A 217 -8.21 13.47 36.06
C THR A 217 -6.71 13.71 35.94
N LYS A 218 -6.09 14.27 36.98
CA LYS A 218 -4.66 14.58 36.99
C LYS A 218 -3.84 13.30 36.86
N ILE A 219 -4.14 12.29 37.68
CA ILE A 219 -3.49 10.98 37.63
C ILE A 219 -3.69 10.35 36.24
N GLY A 220 -4.92 10.35 35.71
CA GLY A 220 -5.22 9.82 34.37
C GLY A 220 -4.40 10.49 33.26
N LEU A 221 -4.27 11.81 33.31
CA LEU A 221 -3.50 12.58 32.33
C LEU A 221 -1.98 12.39 32.51
N GLU A 222 -1.46 12.34 33.73
CA GLU A 222 -0.03 12.09 34.01
C GLU A 222 0.40 10.72 33.46
N THR A 223 -0.44 9.68 33.65
CA THR A 223 -0.16 8.35 33.09
C THR A 223 -0.09 8.34 31.57
N LEU A 224 -0.90 9.17 30.90
CA LEU A 224 -0.87 9.32 29.44
C LEU A 224 0.30 10.18 28.97
N ALA A 225 0.65 11.24 29.69
CA ALA A 225 1.78 12.10 29.35
C ALA A 225 3.11 11.34 29.41
N ASN A 226 3.26 10.45 30.41
CA ASN A 226 4.46 9.64 30.63
C ASN A 226 4.56 8.38 29.77
N LYS A 227 3.56 8.09 28.93
CA LYS A 227 3.56 6.90 28.06
C LYS A 227 4.75 6.94 27.10
N SER A 228 5.48 5.85 26.91
CA SER A 228 6.65 5.88 26.01
C SER A 228 6.23 5.99 24.54
N LEU A 229 6.81 6.95 23.82
CA LEU A 229 6.60 7.11 22.38
C LEU A 229 7.48 6.13 21.61
N LYS A 230 6.88 5.33 20.72
CA LYS A 230 7.63 4.50 19.78
C LYS A 230 8.12 5.37 18.63
N LYS A 231 9.42 5.29 18.31
CA LYS A 231 9.99 5.97 17.13
C LYS A 231 9.34 5.41 15.87
N LEU A 232 8.96 6.29 14.94
CA LEU A 232 8.44 5.87 13.64
C LEU A 232 9.57 5.24 12.84
N VAL A 233 9.44 3.94 12.56
CA VAL A 233 10.34 3.20 11.68
C VAL A 233 9.60 2.96 10.37
N PRO A 234 10.21 3.24 9.20
CA PRO A 234 9.59 2.89 7.93
C PRO A 234 9.27 1.39 7.90
N PRO A 235 8.12 0.98 7.35
CA PRO A 235 7.76 -0.43 7.33
C PRO A 235 8.83 -1.22 6.57
N GLU A 236 9.27 -2.33 7.17
CA GLU A 236 10.22 -3.24 6.52
C GLU A 236 9.60 -3.76 5.23
N LYS A 237 10.27 -3.51 4.11
CA LYS A 237 9.84 -4.05 2.82
C LYS A 237 10.19 -5.52 2.78
N LYS A 238 9.18 -6.38 2.81
CA LYS A 238 9.38 -7.81 2.55
C LYS A 238 10.05 -7.97 1.17
N PRO A 239 11.17 -8.72 1.06
CA PRO A 239 11.83 -8.94 -0.21
C PRO A 239 10.85 -9.57 -1.19
N LYS A 240 10.78 -9.03 -2.42
CA LYS A 240 9.93 -9.61 -3.46
C LYS A 240 10.47 -10.99 -3.81
N ALA A 241 9.60 -12.00 -3.82
CA ALA A 241 9.97 -13.32 -4.29
C ALA A 241 10.50 -13.25 -5.73
N LEU A 242 11.49 -14.08 -6.04
CA LEU A 242 11.98 -14.22 -7.41
C LEU A 242 10.83 -14.66 -8.32
N ARG A 243 10.82 -14.16 -9.56
CA ARG A 243 9.83 -14.59 -10.55
C ARG A 243 10.07 -16.06 -10.84
N LEU A 244 9.10 -16.90 -10.48
CA LEU A 244 9.09 -18.29 -10.88
C LEU A 244 8.69 -18.34 -12.37
N LEU A 245 9.55 -18.94 -13.19
CA LEU A 245 9.24 -19.21 -14.59
C LEU A 245 8.71 -20.64 -14.69
N GLU A 246 7.63 -20.82 -15.42
CA GLU A 246 7.13 -22.16 -15.71
C GLU A 246 8.08 -22.85 -16.68
N PRO A 247 8.58 -24.05 -16.35
CA PRO A 247 9.43 -24.79 -17.25
C PRO A 247 8.62 -25.22 -18.47
N ARG A 248 9.18 -25.02 -19.66
CA ARG A 248 8.56 -25.47 -20.92
C ARG A 248 8.80 -26.96 -21.12
N ILE A 249 8.02 -27.78 -20.41
CA ILE A 249 8.06 -29.25 -20.50
C ILE A 249 7.09 -29.71 -21.57
N GLU A 250 7.52 -30.67 -22.41
CA GLU A 250 6.65 -31.37 -23.34
C GLU A 250 6.12 -32.62 -22.66
N GLN A 251 4.81 -32.90 -22.77
CA GLN A 251 4.19 -34.06 -22.10
C GLN A 251 4.72 -35.41 -22.61
N VAL A 252 5.13 -35.48 -23.87
CA VAL A 252 5.73 -36.66 -24.50
C VAL A 252 7.11 -36.25 -25.01
N TYR A 253 8.15 -36.90 -24.49
CA TYR A 253 9.54 -36.61 -24.83
C TYR A 253 10.09 -37.68 -25.78
N ASP A 254 10.34 -37.31 -27.03
CA ASP A 254 11.09 -38.13 -27.97
C ASP A 254 12.56 -37.70 -27.99
N ASP A 255 13.51 -38.64 -27.79
CA ASP A 255 14.96 -38.36 -27.87
C ASP A 255 15.38 -37.74 -29.21
N LYS A 256 14.61 -38.02 -30.28
CA LYS A 256 14.79 -37.42 -31.61
C LYS A 256 14.07 -36.08 -31.67
N ARG A 257 14.59 -35.07 -30.97
CA ARG A 257 14.08 -33.69 -31.01
C ARG A 257 13.97 -33.20 -32.46
N ARG A 258 12.74 -33.08 -32.95
CA ARG A 258 12.44 -32.33 -34.17
C ARG A 258 11.95 -30.94 -33.76
N PRO A 259 12.50 -29.87 -34.34
CA PRO A 259 11.99 -28.54 -34.07
C PRO A 259 10.52 -28.48 -34.51
N LYS A 260 9.63 -27.97 -33.65
CA LYS A 260 8.21 -27.78 -33.97
C LYS A 260 8.10 -26.74 -35.08
N LEU A 261 7.96 -27.21 -36.31
CA LEU A 261 7.78 -26.37 -37.49
C LEU A 261 6.30 -26.41 -37.91
N SER A 262 5.87 -25.41 -38.69
CA SER A 262 4.57 -25.51 -39.38
C SER A 262 4.61 -26.73 -40.32
N LYS A 263 3.47 -27.42 -40.47
CA LYS A 263 3.34 -28.65 -41.27
C LYS A 263 4.02 -28.54 -42.64
N HIS A 264 3.78 -27.43 -43.35
CA HIS A 264 4.39 -27.19 -44.66
C HIS A 264 5.93 -27.11 -44.63
N LYS A 265 6.50 -26.53 -43.57
CA LYS A 265 7.96 -26.45 -43.41
C LYS A 265 8.55 -27.81 -43.06
N GLU A 266 7.85 -28.63 -42.26
CA GLU A 266 8.28 -30.00 -41.95
C GLU A 266 8.30 -30.89 -43.20
N GLU A 267 7.23 -30.83 -44.00
CA GLU A 267 7.14 -31.56 -45.26
C GLU A 267 8.26 -31.16 -46.22
N ARG A 268 8.54 -29.86 -46.34
CA ARG A 268 9.64 -29.35 -47.17
C ARG A 268 10.99 -29.89 -46.72
N VAL A 269 11.30 -29.89 -45.42
CA VAL A 269 12.56 -30.43 -44.88
C VAL A 269 12.66 -31.93 -45.14
N LYS A 270 11.56 -32.67 -44.97
CA LYS A 270 11.49 -34.11 -45.27
C LYS A 270 11.78 -34.40 -46.74
N LEU A 271 11.19 -33.63 -47.66
CA LEU A 271 11.42 -33.76 -49.09
C LEU A 271 12.86 -33.42 -49.47
N LEU A 272 13.42 -32.34 -48.96
CA LEU A 272 14.82 -31.97 -49.19
C LEU A 272 15.79 -33.06 -48.73
N HIS A 273 15.52 -33.68 -47.58
CA HIS A 273 16.33 -34.79 -47.08
C HIS A 273 16.25 -36.01 -48.01
N LYS A 274 15.06 -36.35 -48.54
CA LYS A 274 14.89 -37.43 -49.51
C LYS A 274 15.70 -37.16 -50.78
N VAL A 275 15.56 -35.97 -51.36
CA VAL A 275 16.32 -35.55 -52.56
C VAL A 275 17.82 -35.67 -52.31
N LYS A 276 18.31 -35.15 -51.17
CA LYS A 276 19.74 -35.24 -50.81
C LYS A 276 20.23 -36.68 -50.64
N ARG A 277 19.40 -37.57 -50.10
CA ARG A 277 19.74 -38.99 -49.94
C ARG A 277 19.80 -39.70 -51.29
N GLU A 278 18.79 -39.50 -52.13
CA GLU A 278 18.69 -40.11 -53.46
C GLU A 278 19.82 -39.64 -54.38
N THR A 279 20.06 -38.33 -54.46
CA THR A 279 21.19 -37.76 -55.20
C THR A 279 22.55 -38.30 -54.74
N LYS A 280 22.79 -38.38 -53.42
CA LYS A 280 24.02 -38.99 -52.89
C LYS A 280 24.15 -40.46 -53.21
N SER A 281 23.06 -41.21 -53.30
CA SER A 281 23.09 -42.62 -53.68
C SER A 281 23.36 -42.76 -55.18
N ALA A 282 22.65 -42.01 -56.03
CA ALA A 282 22.86 -42.01 -57.49
C ALA A 282 24.29 -41.62 -57.88
N VAL A 283 24.85 -40.59 -57.24
CA VAL A 283 26.25 -40.19 -57.48
C VAL A 283 27.24 -41.30 -57.05
N ARG A 284 26.93 -42.05 -55.99
CA ARG A 284 27.77 -43.19 -55.55
C ARG A 284 27.71 -44.35 -56.55
N GLU A 285 26.54 -44.64 -57.12
CA GLU A 285 26.36 -45.63 -58.19
C GLU A 285 27.15 -45.23 -59.44
N LEU A 286 26.98 -44.00 -59.93
CA LEU A 286 27.73 -43.49 -61.09
C LEU A 286 29.25 -43.56 -60.88
N ARG A 287 29.75 -43.29 -59.67
CA ARG A 287 31.18 -43.44 -59.36
C ARG A 287 31.63 -44.91 -59.40
N ARG A 288 30.80 -45.86 -58.98
CA ARG A 288 31.11 -47.30 -59.10
C ARG A 288 31.10 -47.74 -60.56
N ASP A 289 30.14 -47.28 -61.35
CA ASP A 289 30.03 -47.62 -62.77
C ASP A 289 31.20 -47.06 -63.58
N THR A 290 31.59 -45.82 -63.32
CA THR A 290 32.77 -45.22 -63.96
C THR A 290 34.05 -45.96 -63.61
N GLN A 291 34.25 -46.34 -62.34
CA GLN A 291 35.38 -47.18 -61.93
C GLN A 291 35.37 -48.55 -62.62
N PHE A 292 34.20 -49.15 -62.79
CA PHE A 292 34.04 -50.42 -63.48
C PHE A 292 34.39 -50.30 -64.98
N LEU A 293 33.86 -49.29 -65.67
CA LEU A 293 34.17 -49.03 -67.08
C LEU A 293 35.66 -48.72 -67.30
N GLN A 294 36.29 -47.99 -66.38
CA GLN A 294 37.73 -47.74 -66.44
C GLN A 294 38.54 -49.03 -66.34
N LYS A 295 38.20 -49.94 -65.41
CA LYS A 295 38.85 -51.26 -65.30
C LYS A 295 38.69 -52.09 -66.57
N MET A 296 37.49 -52.12 -67.15
CA MET A 296 37.22 -52.83 -68.41
C MET A 296 38.02 -52.27 -69.57
N ARG A 297 38.05 -50.93 -69.73
CA ARG A 297 38.86 -50.26 -70.77
C ARG A 297 40.36 -50.53 -70.60
N LEU A 298 40.86 -50.49 -69.36
CA LEU A 298 42.25 -50.79 -69.07
C LEU A 298 42.60 -52.25 -69.42
N GLN A 299 41.73 -53.21 -69.07
CA GLN A 299 41.92 -54.61 -69.44
C GLN A 299 41.96 -54.80 -70.96
N GLN A 300 41.04 -54.16 -71.71
CA GLN A 300 41.02 -54.19 -73.17
C GLN A 300 42.31 -53.60 -73.77
N GLN A 301 42.77 -52.46 -73.26
CA GLN A 301 44.04 -51.85 -73.70
C GLN A 301 45.22 -52.78 -73.45
N LEU A 302 45.34 -53.33 -72.24
CA LEU A 302 46.44 -54.21 -71.86
C LEU A 302 46.46 -55.50 -72.70
N GLN A 303 45.28 -56.03 -73.03
CA GLN A 303 45.13 -57.16 -73.95
C GLN A 303 45.60 -56.79 -75.36
N SER A 304 45.16 -55.66 -75.91
CA SER A 304 45.58 -55.19 -77.23
C SER A 304 47.08 -54.89 -77.32
N ASP A 305 47.66 -54.34 -76.25
CA ASP A 305 49.09 -54.06 -76.16
C ASP A 305 49.91 -55.35 -76.05
N ASN A 306 49.43 -56.36 -75.31
CA ASN A 306 50.05 -57.68 -75.28
C ASN A 306 50.03 -58.34 -76.66
N GLU A 307 48.90 -58.33 -77.36
CA GLU A 307 48.79 -58.84 -78.74
C GLU A 307 49.75 -58.12 -79.69
N ARG A 308 49.84 -56.79 -79.60
CA ARG A 308 50.78 -55.99 -80.39
C ARG A 308 52.23 -56.35 -80.04
N ARG A 309 52.56 -56.48 -78.76
CA ARG A 309 53.90 -56.84 -78.29
C ARG A 309 54.32 -58.22 -78.77
N GLU A 310 53.41 -59.19 -78.75
CA GLU A 310 53.65 -60.53 -79.30
C GLU A 310 53.89 -60.49 -80.81
N LYS A 311 53.06 -59.75 -81.56
CA LYS A 311 53.26 -59.56 -83.02
C LYS A 311 54.61 -58.94 -83.33
N VAL A 312 54.98 -57.86 -82.64
CA VAL A 312 56.28 -57.19 -82.81
C VAL A 312 57.42 -58.13 -82.45
N LYS A 313 57.31 -58.92 -81.37
CA LYS A 313 58.32 -59.91 -80.98
C LYS A 313 58.51 -60.98 -82.06
N ARG A 314 57.43 -61.46 -82.69
CA ARG A 314 57.50 -62.40 -83.83
C ARG A 314 58.25 -61.78 -85.02
N ILE A 315 57.89 -60.55 -85.40
CA ILE A 315 58.57 -59.83 -86.50
C ILE A 315 60.07 -59.66 -86.23
N PHE A 316 60.46 -59.25 -85.02
CA PHE A 316 61.88 -59.13 -84.65
C PHE A 316 62.62 -60.47 -84.62
N ALA A 317 61.95 -61.55 -84.20
CA ALA A 317 62.53 -62.89 -84.23
C ALA A 317 62.78 -63.36 -85.68
N GLU A 318 61.82 -63.13 -86.59
CA GLU A 318 61.98 -63.38 -88.02
C GLU A 318 63.12 -62.56 -88.62
N ALA A 319 63.20 -61.25 -88.31
CA ALA A 319 64.29 -60.39 -88.76
C ALA A 319 65.66 -60.83 -88.24
N SER A 320 65.74 -61.29 -86.98
CA SER A 320 66.97 -61.85 -86.41
C SER A 320 67.40 -63.14 -87.11
N LEU A 321 66.45 -63.95 -87.55
CA LEU A 321 66.71 -65.20 -88.27
C LEU A 321 67.27 -64.88 -89.66
N GLN A 322 66.68 -63.92 -90.37
CA GLN A 322 67.20 -63.40 -91.64
C GLN A 322 68.62 -62.83 -91.52
N GLN A 323 68.93 -62.08 -90.45
CA GLN A 323 70.28 -61.59 -90.19
C GLN A 323 71.27 -62.74 -89.94
N GLY A 324 70.82 -63.81 -89.27
CA GLY A 324 71.60 -65.03 -89.08
C GLY A 324 71.94 -65.72 -90.41
N GLU A 325 70.96 -65.84 -91.31
CA GLU A 325 71.14 -66.36 -92.67
C GLU A 325 72.12 -65.51 -93.49
N LEU A 326 72.00 -64.17 -93.45
CA LEU A 326 72.93 -63.25 -94.10
C LEU A 326 74.37 -63.43 -93.59
N ASN A 327 74.55 -63.52 -92.27
CA ASN A 327 75.86 -63.76 -91.68
C ASN A 327 76.44 -65.13 -92.09
N ALA A 328 75.60 -66.16 -92.23
CA ALA A 328 76.01 -67.47 -92.73
C ALA A 328 76.46 -67.40 -94.20
N LEU A 329 75.73 -66.66 -95.05
CA LEU A 329 76.10 -66.38 -96.44
C LEU A 329 77.43 -65.62 -96.52
N ASP A 330 77.67 -64.63 -95.67
CA ASP A 330 78.93 -63.89 -95.63
C ASP A 330 80.12 -64.75 -95.18
N ARG A 331 79.92 -65.66 -94.22
CA ARG A 331 80.93 -66.66 -93.83
C ARG A 331 81.24 -67.63 -94.99
N ALA A 332 80.22 -68.08 -95.72
CA ALA A 332 80.38 -68.95 -96.89
C ALA A 332 81.13 -68.23 -98.04
N LYS A 333 80.84 -66.94 -98.27
CA LYS A 333 81.60 -66.10 -99.21
C LYS A 333 83.07 -65.94 -98.80
N LYS A 334 83.36 -65.75 -97.51
CA LYS A 334 84.75 -65.68 -97.01
C LYS A 334 85.51 -66.99 -97.18
N LYS A 335 84.86 -68.15 -97.00
CA LYS A 335 85.47 -69.48 -97.24
C LYS A 335 85.78 -69.75 -98.72
N LYS A 336 85.03 -69.18 -99.66
CA LYS A 336 85.29 -69.31 -101.11
C LYS A 336 86.45 -68.45 -101.63
N LYS A 337 87.06 -67.61 -100.79
CA LYS A 337 88.17 -66.70 -101.14
C LYS A 337 89.56 -67.28 -100.82
N PHE A 338 89.66 -68.55 -100.45
CA PHE A 338 90.91 -69.29 -100.25
C PHE A 338 90.96 -70.52 -101.14
#